data_AF-W1YDZ7-F1
#
_entry.id   AF-W1YDZ7-F1
#
_cell.length_a   1.000
_cell.length_b   1.000
_cell.length_c   1.000
_cell.angle_alpha   90.00
_cell.angle_beta   90.00
_cell.angle_gamma   90.00
#
_symmetry.space_group_name_H-M   'P 1'
#
loop_
_entity.id
_entity.type
_entity.pdbx_description
1 polymer ?
#
loop_
_entity_poly.entity_id
_entity_poly.type
_entity_poly.pdbx_seq_one_letter_code
_entity_poly.pdbx_strand_id
1 'polypeptide(L)' 'LFRSITCERICGMARLLRGYAQSAYEDQALWHERDISHSSVERVILPDATIALNYMLHLTIRTIDKLLVYPET' A
#
# COMPACT_ATOMS: atom_id res chain seq x y z
N LEU A 1 -17.13 -13.32 -11.15
CA LEU A 1 -17.62 -13.54 -9.78
C LEU A 1 -16.91 -12.55 -8.87
N PHE A 2 -17.62 -11.54 -8.37
CA PHE A 2 -17.11 -10.66 -7.31
C PHE A 2 -16.75 -11.53 -6.11
N ARG A 3 -15.46 -11.73 -5.85
CA ARG A 3 -14.99 -12.47 -4.68
C ARG A 3 -14.54 -11.44 -3.66
N SER A 4 -15.28 -11.34 -2.55
CA SER A 4 -14.96 -10.52 -1.36
C SER A 4 -13.47 -10.63 -0.96
N ILE A 5 -12.87 -11.80 -1.16
CA ILE A 5 -11.45 -12.11 -0.97
C ILE A 5 -10.51 -11.05 -1.59
N THR A 6 -10.84 -10.50 -2.77
CA THR A 6 -9.97 -9.47 -3.39
C THR A 6 -10.02 -8.16 -2.61
N CYS A 7 -11.20 -7.76 -2.12
CA CYS A 7 -11.37 -6.59 -1.27
C CYS A 7 -10.71 -6.79 0.10
N GLU A 8 -10.83 -7.97 0.69
CA GLU A 8 -10.16 -8.34 1.95
C GLU A 8 -8.63 -8.26 1.80
N ARG A 9 -8.09 -8.76 0.68
CA ARG A 9 -6.66 -8.63 0.35
C ARG A 9 -6.25 -7.17 0.20
N ILE A 10 -7.02 -6.34 -0.52
CA ILE A 10 -6.73 -4.91 -0.65
C ILE A 10 -6.71 -4.24 0.74
N CYS A 11 -7.66 -4.56 1.61
CA CYS A 11 -7.69 -4.05 2.99
C CYS A 11 -6.46 -4.47 3.80
N GLY A 12 -6.01 -5.72 3.67
CA GLY A 12 -4.78 -6.23 4.27
C GLY A 12 -3.53 -5.48 3.79
N MET A 13 -3.37 -5.31 2.47
CA MET A 13 -2.23 -4.58 1.90
C MET A 13 -2.25 -3.09 2.28
N ALA A 14 -3.42 -2.48 2.43
CA ALA A 14 -3.53 -1.11 2.91
C ALA A 14 -2.97 -0.94 4.33
N ARG A 15 -3.00 -1.99 5.18
CA ARG A 15 -2.34 -1.97 6.50
C ARG A 15 -0.82 -1.91 6.38
N LEU A 16 -0.24 -2.64 5.42
CA LEU A 16 1.20 -2.60 5.15
C LEU A 16 1.64 -1.20 4.71
N LEU A 17 0.94 -0.60 3.73
CA LEU A 17 1.27 0.75 3.26
C LEU A 17 1.21 1.80 4.39
N ARG A 18 0.27 1.68 5.32
CA ARG A 18 0.23 2.56 6.51
C ARG A 18 1.41 2.34 7.45
N GLY A 19 1.87 1.10 7.61
CA GLY A 19 3.10 0.81 8.38
C GLY A 19 4.33 1.43 7.74
N TYR A 20 4.48 1.31 6.42
CA TYR A 20 5.57 1.95 5.69
C TYR A 20 5.55 3.47 5.80
N ALA A 21 4.36 4.09 5.82
CA ALA A 21 4.24 5.54 6.04
C ALA A 21 4.78 5.95 7.41
N GLN A 22 4.53 5.18 8.46
CA GLN A 22 5.09 5.44 9.79
C GLN A 22 6.62 5.33 9.79
N SER A 23 7.19 4.29 9.18
CA SER A 23 8.65 4.15 9.05
C SER A 23 9.28 5.32 8.29
N ALA A 24 8.65 5.77 7.21
CA ALA A 24 9.11 6.95 6.46
C ALA A 24 9.07 8.25 7.26
N TYR A 25 8.12 8.39 8.19
CA TYR A 25 8.08 9.53 9.12
C TYR A 25 9.22 9.50 10.12
N GLU A 26 9.57 8.32 10.63
CA GLU A 26 10.70 8.15 11.57
C GLU A 26 12.05 8.45 10.89
N ASP A 27 12.17 8.20 9.58
CA ASP A 27 13.36 8.51 8.78
C ASP A 27 13.64 10.02 8.59
N GLN A 28 12.70 10.92 8.95
CA GLN A 28 12.88 12.36 8.73
C GLN A 28 13.81 13.05 9.74
N ALA A 29 13.87 12.54 10.98
CA ALA A 29 14.58 13.19 12.08
C ALA A 29 16.09 12.85 12.08
N LEU A 30 16.78 13.19 10.98
CA LEU A 30 18.20 12.91 10.80
C LEU A 30 19.09 13.82 11.65
N TRP A 31 20.24 13.30 12.05
CA TRP A 31 21.19 14.04 12.88
C TRP A 31 22.06 14.99 12.05
N HIS A 32 22.08 16.27 12.45
CA HIS A 32 22.89 17.34 11.86
C HIS A 32 22.76 17.42 10.33
N GLU A 33 23.85 17.27 9.58
CA GLU A 33 23.85 17.43 8.14
C GLU A 33 23.24 16.24 7.40
N ARG A 34 23.40 15.01 7.94
CA ARG A 34 22.83 13.73 7.45
C ARG A 34 23.45 12.54 8.20
N ASP A 35 22.63 11.61 8.69
CA ASP A 35 23.05 10.24 9.03
C ASP A 35 22.53 9.23 7.98
N ILE A 36 22.89 7.94 8.09
CA ILE A 36 22.57 6.92 7.06
C ILE A 36 21.45 5.94 7.48
N SER A 37 20.83 6.14 8.65
CA SER A 37 19.85 5.20 9.21
C SER A 37 18.64 4.99 8.28
N HIS A 38 18.18 6.05 7.61
CA HIS A 38 17.11 6.00 6.61
C HIS A 38 17.41 5.04 5.45
N SER A 39 18.68 4.83 5.08
CA SER A 39 19.01 4.04 3.88
C SER A 39 18.61 2.57 3.98
N SER A 40 18.71 1.94 5.16
CA SER A 40 18.31 0.55 5.34
C SER A 40 16.79 0.39 5.32
N VAL A 41 16.07 1.36 5.89
CA VAL A 41 14.61 1.42 5.90
C VAL A 41 14.08 1.63 4.48
N GLU A 42 14.59 2.64 3.77
CA GLU A 42 14.21 2.98 2.40
C GLU A 42 14.40 1.81 1.41
N ARG A 43 15.46 1.00 1.59
CA ARG A 43 15.70 -0.21 0.78
C ARG A 43 14.61 -1.26 0.89
N VAL A 44 13.83 -1.24 1.97
CA VAL A 44 12.69 -2.14 2.17
C VAL A 44 11.41 -1.40 1.80
N ILE A 45 11.13 -0.26 2.42
CA ILE A 45 9.82 0.37 2.34
C ILE A 45 9.55 0.98 0.97
N LEU A 46 10.54 1.51 0.25
CA LEU A 46 10.33 2.15 -1.06
C LEU A 46 9.97 1.14 -2.16
N PRO A 47 10.75 0.05 -2.39
CA PRO A 47 10.37 -0.93 -3.39
C PRO A 47 9.08 -1.66 -3.00
N ASP A 48 8.92 -2.05 -1.74
CA ASP A 48 7.73 -2.78 -1.30
C ASP A 48 6.46 -1.92 -1.42
N ALA A 49 6.51 -0.65 -0.98
CA ALA A 49 5.35 0.23 -1.08
C ALA A 49 4.92 0.48 -2.52
N THR A 50 5.87 0.72 -3.42
CA THR A 50 5.56 1.00 -4.84
C THR A 50 5.03 -0.23 -5.56
N ILE A 51 5.61 -1.41 -5.33
CA ILE A 51 5.13 -2.68 -5.88
C ILE A 51 3.74 -3.03 -5.32
N ALA A 52 3.56 -2.95 -4.01
CA ALA A 52 2.29 -3.25 -3.35
C ALA A 52 1.19 -2.31 -3.82
N LEU A 53 1.46 -1.01 -3.92
CA LEU A 53 0.49 -0.03 -4.40
C LEU A 53 0.11 -0.29 -5.86
N ASN A 54 1.09 -0.53 -6.74
CA ASN A 54 0.82 -0.86 -8.13
C ASN A 54 -0.08 -2.10 -8.26
N TYR A 55 0.21 -3.14 -7.48
CA TYR A 55 -0.61 -4.34 -7.44
C TYR A 55 -2.03 -4.07 -6.91
N MET A 56 -2.15 -3.29 -5.82
CA MET A 56 -3.44 -2.86 -5.26
C MET A 56 -4.28 -2.11 -6.29
N LEU A 57 -3.69 -1.20 -7.06
CA LEU A 57 -4.39 -0.45 -8.10
C LEU A 57 -4.92 -1.37 -9.19
N HIS A 58 -4.09 -2.30 -9.69
CA HIS A 58 -4.52 -3.28 -10.69
C HIS A 58 -5.65 -4.17 -10.19
N LEU A 59 -5.60 -4.60 -8.93
CA LEU A 59 -6.69 -5.37 -8.33
C LEU A 59 -7.96 -4.54 -8.18
N THR A 60 -7.83 -3.29 -7.75
CA THR A 60 -8.97 -2.39 -7.53
C THR A 60 -9.69 -2.12 -8.85
N ILE A 61 -8.95 -1.81 -9.92
CA ILE A 61 -9.49 -1.63 -11.27
C ILE A 61 -10.27 -2.87 -11.70
N ARG A 62 -9.68 -4.07 -11.56
CA ARG A 62 -10.34 -5.33 -11.94
C ARG A 62 -11.56 -5.67 -11.08
N THR A 63 -11.55 -5.30 -9.81
CA THR A 63 -12.68 -5.50 -8.89
C THR A 63 -13.85 -4.61 -9.29
N ILE A 64 -13.59 -3.33 -9.56
CA ILE A 64 -14.63 -2.35 -9.94
C ILE A 64 -15.20 -2.70 -11.32
N ASP A 65 -14.33 -3.03 -12.30
CA ASP A 65 -14.74 -3.41 -13.67
C ASP A 65 -15.72 -4.59 -13.72
N LYS A 66 -15.63 -5.51 -12.74
CA LYS A 66 -16.47 -6.72 -12.68
C LYS A 66 -17.52 -6.67 -11.57
N LEU A 67 -17.76 -5.50 -11.00
CA LEU A 67 -18.72 -5.32 -9.92
C LEU A 67 -20.14 -5.37 -10.49
N LEU A 68 -20.93 -6.34 -10.05
CA LEU A 68 -22.37 -6.40 -10.34
C LEU A 68 -23.10 -5.54 -9.31
N VAL A 69 -23.74 -4.47 -9.76
CA VAL A 69 -24.56 -3.58 -8.93
C VAL A 69 -26.02 -3.86 -9.22
N TYR A 70 -26.80 -4.15 -8.19
CA TYR A 70 -28.25 -4.31 -8.28
C TYR A 70 -28.89 -3.01 -7.77
N PRO A 71 -29.53 -2.21 -8.65
CA PRO A 71 -30.25 -1.03 -8.20
C PRO A 71 -31.45 -1.44 -7.35
N GLU A 72 -31.73 -0.68 -6.29
CA GLU A 72 -32.98 -0.79 -5.56
C GLU A 72 -34.09 -0.24 -6.47
N THR A 73 -35.12 -1.05 -6.71
CA THR A 73 -36.32 -0.71 -7.48
C THR A 73 -37.10 0.42 -6.83
#